data_AF-A0A379I6P6-F1
#
_entry.id   AF-A0A379I6P6-F1
#
_cell.length_a   1.000
_cell.length_b   1.000
_cell.length_c   1.000
_cell.angle_alpha   90.00
_cell.angle_beta   90.00
_cell.angle_gamma   90.00
#
_symmetry.space_group_name_H-M   'P 1'
#
loop_
_entity.id
_entity.type
_entity.pdbx_description
1 polymer ?
#
loop_
_entity_poly.entity_id
_entity_poly.type
_entity_poly.pdbx_seq_one_letter_code
_entity_poly.pdbx_strand_id
1 'polypeptide(L)' 'MLTSDGGALHISVGVGVPTVAMFGNSDADFWGPWHIANEVLKAPENNVELLTVDDVFTRFITLRNRIIALDTKS' A
#
# COMPACT_ATOMS: atom_id res chain seq x y z
N MET A 1 -6.96 -2.90 -1.15
CA MET A 1 -7.15 -1.59 -1.81
C MET A 1 -5.84 -1.15 -2.46
N LEU A 2 -5.91 -0.43 -3.57
CA LEU A 2 -4.79 0.22 -4.26
C LEU A 2 -5.08 1.71 -4.29
N THR A 3 -4.18 2.55 -3.77
CA THR A 3 -4.46 3.99 -3.65
C THR A 3 -3.20 4.83 -3.56
N SER A 4 -3.31 6.12 -3.87
CA SER A 4 -2.28 7.11 -3.57
C SER A 4 -2.31 7.49 -2.08
N ASP A 5 -1.35 8.30 -1.65
CA ASP A 5 -1.20 8.90 -0.32
C ASP A 5 -2.29 9.92 0.07
N GLY A 6 -3.49 9.82 -0.51
CA GLY A 6 -4.64 10.70 -0.25
C GLY A 6 -5.67 10.10 0.72
N GLY A 7 -6.78 10.81 0.94
CA GLY A 7 -7.78 10.44 1.97
C GLY A 7 -8.36 9.02 1.87
N ALA A 8 -8.39 8.44 0.67
CA ALA A 8 -8.84 7.07 0.45
C ALA A 8 -7.94 6.04 1.19
N LEU A 9 -6.65 6.33 1.35
CA LEU A 9 -5.73 5.57 2.20
C LEU A 9 -6.24 5.48 3.64
N HIS A 10 -6.58 6.61 4.24
CA HIS A 10 -7.01 6.66 5.64
C HIS A 10 -8.38 6.01 5.85
N ILE A 11 -9.28 6.10 4.86
CA ILE A 11 -10.54 5.35 4.89
C ILE A 11 -10.26 3.85 4.95
N SER A 12 -9.32 3.35 4.14
CA SER A 12 -8.93 1.93 4.12
C SER A 12 -8.44 1.42 5.47
N VAL A 13 -7.68 2.26 6.18
CA VAL A 13 -7.20 1.98 7.54
C VAL A 13 -8.39 1.88 8.50
N GLY A 14 -9.30 2.85 8.45
CA GLY A 14 -10.48 2.89 9.33
C GLY A 14 -11.41 1.68 9.17
N VAL A 15 -11.48 1.10 7.97
CA VAL A 15 -12.31 -0.09 7.71
C VAL A 15 -11.54 -1.42 7.75
N GLY A 16 -10.23 -1.40 8.04
CA GLY A 16 -9.41 -2.61 8.15
C GLY A 16 -9.14 -3.33 6.83
N VAL A 17 -9.19 -2.62 5.69
CA VAL A 17 -8.94 -3.23 4.38
C VAL A 17 -7.44 -3.26 4.11
N PRO A 18 -6.84 -4.41 3.76
CA PRO A 18 -5.43 -4.46 3.41
C PRO A 18 -5.10 -3.60 2.18
N THR A 19 -4.03 -2.82 2.25
CA THR A 19 -3.79 -1.70 1.31
C THR A 19 -2.38 -1.64 0.76
N VAL A 20 -2.27 -1.39 -0.55
CA VAL A 20 -1.03 -0.98 -1.21
C VAL A 20 -1.13 0.54 -1.47
N ALA A 21 -0.18 1.29 -0.93
CA ALA A 21 -0.17 2.75 -1.01
C ALA A 21 1.05 3.27 -1.79
N MET A 22 0.82 4.19 -2.73
CA MET A 22 1.87 4.83 -3.53
C MET A 22 2.13 6.24 -3.02
N PHE A 23 3.39 6.54 -2.72
CA PHE A 23 3.85 7.80 -2.16
C PHE A 23 4.83 8.48 -3.11
N GLY A 24 4.59 9.75 -3.40
CA GLY A 24 5.53 10.63 -4.11
C GLY A 24 6.27 11.52 -3.13
N ASN A 25 5.81 12.76 -3.00
CA ASN A 25 6.44 13.80 -2.19
C ASN A 25 5.99 13.84 -0.70
N SER A 26 5.04 12.99 -0.31
CA SER A 26 4.62 12.89 1.09
C SER A 26 5.44 11.86 1.85
N ASP A 27 5.69 12.12 3.13
CA ASP A 27 6.41 11.19 3.99
C ASP A 27 5.51 10.02 4.42
N ALA A 28 5.78 8.83 3.88
CA ALA A 28 5.04 7.62 4.22
C ALA A 28 5.25 7.14 5.66
N ASP A 29 6.32 7.56 6.32
CA ASP A 29 6.58 7.16 7.71
C ASP A 29 5.63 7.92 8.65
N PHE A 30 5.20 9.12 8.26
CA PHE A 30 4.23 9.95 8.99
C PHE A 30 2.78 9.80 8.50
N TRP A 31 2.54 9.48 7.23
CA TRP A 31 1.18 9.42 6.64
C TRP A 31 0.77 8.02 6.17
N GLY A 32 1.55 6.99 6.50
CA GLY A 32 1.34 5.63 6.02
C GLY A 32 0.10 4.91 6.59
N PRO A 33 -0.27 3.75 6.00
CA PRO A 33 -1.36 2.92 6.47
C PRO A 33 -0.98 2.10 7.72
N TRP A 34 -1.15 2.67 8.91
CA TRP A 34 -0.83 1.99 10.17
C TRP A 34 -1.89 0.95 10.58
N HIS A 35 -1.46 -0.05 11.35
CA HIS A 35 -2.31 -1.09 11.98
C HIS A 35 -3.09 -2.04 11.04
N ILE A 36 -2.95 -1.90 9.73
CA ILE A 36 -3.51 -2.84 8.74
C ILE A 36 -2.39 -3.56 7.98
N ALA A 37 -2.68 -4.73 7.42
CA ALA A 37 -1.76 -5.38 6.49
C ALA A 37 -1.57 -4.48 5.26
N ASN A 38 -0.32 -4.11 4.97
CA ASN A 38 -0.05 -3.13 3.92
C ASN A 38 1.27 -3.37 3.17
N GLU A 39 1.38 -2.73 2.02
CA GLU A 39 2.63 -2.47 1.31
C GLU A 39 2.68 -0.98 0.93
N VAL A 40 3.87 -0.39 1.00
CA VAL A 40 4.10 1.00 0.63
C VAL A 40 5.13 1.06 -0.49
N LEU A 41 4.81 1.77 -1.58
CA LEU A 41 5.75 2.12 -2.63
C LEU A 41 6.11 3.59 -2.51
N LYS A 42 7.37 3.87 -2.14
CA LYS A 42 7.96 5.21 -2.26
C LYS A 42 8.49 5.35 -3.69
N ALA A 43 7.96 6.31 -4.42
CA ALA A 43 8.30 6.51 -5.82
C ALA A 43 9.74 7.05 -5.96
N PRO A 44 10.46 6.66 -7.03
CA PRO A 44 11.75 7.26 -7.34
C PRO A 44 11.64 8.78 -7.46
N GLU A 45 12.65 9.51 -6.98
CA GLU A 45 12.72 10.97 -7.07
C GLU A 45 11.48 11.70 -6.53
N ASN A 46 10.71 11.06 -5.62
CA ASN A 46 9.45 11.53 -5.09
C ASN A 46 8.37 11.81 -6.16
N ASN A 47 8.48 11.19 -7.34
CA ASN A 47 7.53 11.34 -8.45
C ASN A 47 6.78 10.03 -8.74
N VAL A 48 5.49 9.99 -8.42
CA VAL A 48 4.62 8.80 -8.61
C VAL A 48 4.51 8.38 -10.08
N GLU A 49 4.67 9.29 -11.03
CA GLU A 49 4.64 8.96 -12.46
C GLU A 49 5.77 8.02 -12.89
N LEU A 50 6.84 7.91 -12.09
CA LEU A 50 7.95 6.98 -12.33
C LEU A 50 7.66 5.55 -11.86
N LEU A 51 6.54 5.31 -11.17
CA LEU A 51 6.12 3.96 -10.82
C LEU A 51 5.48 3.29 -12.03
N THR A 52 5.90 2.05 -12.30
CA THR A 52 5.29 1.23 -13.34
C THR A 52 4.09 0.46 -12.79
N VAL A 53 3.23 -0.02 -13.69
CA VAL A 53 2.15 -0.94 -13.33
C VAL A 53 2.71 -2.22 -12.69
N ASP A 54 3.85 -2.71 -13.17
CA ASP A 54 4.48 -3.92 -12.66
C ASP A 54 5.01 -3.75 -11.22
N ASP A 55 5.52 -2.56 -10.87
CA ASP A 55 5.93 -2.26 -9.49
C ASP A 55 4.74 -2.39 -8.53
N VAL A 56 3.62 -1.78 -8.90
CA VAL A 56 2.39 -1.79 -8.11
C VAL A 56 1.80 -3.20 -8.05
N PHE A 57 1.76 -3.90 -9.19
CA PHE A 57 1.25 -5.26 -9.28
C PHE A 57 2.06 -6.24 -8.43
N THR A 58 3.38 -6.14 -8.46
CA THR A 58 4.28 -6.97 -7.64
C THR A 58 3.97 -6.81 -6.15
N ARG A 59 3.73 -5.58 -5.70
CA ARG A 59 3.39 -5.28 -4.30
C ARG A 59 2.01 -5.77 -3.93
N PHE A 60 1.04 -5.64 -4.82
CA PHE A 60 -0.28 -6.23 -4.65
C PHE A 60 -0.22 -7.76 -4.46
N ILE A 61 0.51 -8.47 -5.34
CA ILE A 61 0.66 -9.93 -5.23
C ILE A 61 1.38 -10.31 -3.94
N THR A 62 2.41 -9.56 -3.55
CA THR A 62 3.13 -9.76 -2.29
C THR A 62 2.19 -9.67 -1.08
N LEU A 63 1.39 -8.59 -1.01
CA LEU A 63 0.44 -8.38 0.08
C LEU A 63 -0.65 -9.46 0.08
N ARG A 64 -1.23 -9.76 -1.08
CA ARG A 64 -2.27 -10.78 -1.25
C ARG A 64 -1.79 -12.14 -0.76
N ASN A 65 -0.60 -12.56 -1.18
CA ASN A 65 -0.04 -13.86 -0.79
C ASN A 65 0.22 -13.92 0.72
N ARG A 66 0.68 -12.81 1.33
CA ARG A 66 0.84 -12.71 2.79
C ARG A 66 -0.48 -12.90 3.52
N ILE A 67 -1.56 -12.27 3.05
CA ILE A 67 -2.89 -12.38 3.66
C ILE A 67 -3.43 -13.80 3.53
N ILE A 68 -3.39 -14.40 2.33
CA ILE A 68 -3.86 -15.78 2.11
C ILE A 68 -3.11 -16.76 3.02
N ALA A 69 -1.79 -16.58 3.19
CA ALA A 69 -0.98 -17.43 4.05
C ALA A 69 -1.29 -17.26 5.55
N LEU A 70 -1.81 -16.10 5.98
CA LEU A 70 -2.28 -15.88 7.34
C LEU A 70 -3.65 -16.53 7.58
N ASP A 71 -4.58 -16.37 6.63
CA ASP A 71 -5.92 -16.97 6.72
C ASP A 71 -5.87 -18.50 6.76
N THR A 72 -4.93 -19.11 6.05
CA THR A 72 -4.79 -20.58 6.02
C THR A 72 -4.24 -21.16 7.34
N LYS A 73 -3.75 -20.31 8.26
CA LYS A 73 -3.18 -20.72 9.57
C LYS A 73 -4.15 -20.57 10.74
N SER A 74 -5.37 -20.06 10.51
CA SER A 74 -6.42 -19.86 11.52
C SER A 74 -7.48 -20.95 11.43
#